data_AF-A0A820WK84-F1
#
_entry.id   AF-A0A820WK84-F1
#
_cell.length_a   1.000
_cell.length_b   1.000
_cell.length_c   1.000
_cell.angle_alpha   90.00
_cell.angle_beta   90.00
_cell.angle_gamma   90.00
#
_symmetry.space_group_name_H-M   'P 1'
#
loop_
_entity.id
_entity.type
_entity.pdbx_description
1 polymer ?
#
loop_
_entity_poly.entity_id
_entity_poly.type
_entity_poly.pdbx_seq_one_letter_code
_entity_poly.pdbx_strand_id
1 'polypeptide(L)' 'CETNGSPGNAKKSKDDENIDVEAAAKSHLLSKLTIPILKDYCRDKKLKASGTKKQDFIDAIQSHLGLAQ' A
#
# COMPACT_ATOMS: atom_id res chain seq x y z
N CYS A 1 23.50 -23.58 -27.18
CA CYS A 1 22.46 -24.00 -26.22
C CYS A 1 21.65 -22.77 -25.85
N GLU A 2 20.40 -22.73 -26.30
CA GLU A 2 19.39 -21.78 -25.83
C GLU A 2 18.98 -22.10 -24.39
N THR A 3 18.54 -21.08 -23.64
CA THR A 3 17.28 -21.00 -22.85
C THR A 3 17.42 -20.27 -21.51
N ASN A 4 16.71 -19.13 -21.42
CA ASN A 4 15.72 -18.72 -20.41
C ASN A 4 15.99 -18.86 -18.90
N GLY A 5 15.66 -17.79 -18.18
CA GLY A 5 14.75 -17.91 -17.03
C GLY A 5 15.24 -17.30 -15.72
N SER A 6 14.65 -16.15 -15.35
CA SER A 6 14.64 -15.63 -13.97
C SER A 6 14.00 -16.62 -12.99
N PRO A 7 14.55 -16.73 -11.78
CA PRO A 7 13.75 -16.85 -10.56
C PRO A 7 14.16 -15.69 -9.62
N GLY A 8 13.28 -14.76 -9.24
CA GLY A 8 12.05 -15.09 -8.54
C GLY A 8 12.39 -15.54 -7.12
N ASN A 9 12.87 -14.63 -6.26
CA ASN A 9 12.88 -14.87 -4.82
C ASN A 9 12.58 -13.60 -4.04
N ALA A 10 11.29 -13.24 -4.04
CA ALA A 10 10.69 -12.37 -3.05
C ALA A 10 10.98 -12.92 -1.65
N LYS A 11 12.04 -12.44 -1.01
CA LYS A 11 12.19 -12.52 0.45
C LYS A 11 11.13 -11.60 1.04
N LYS A 12 9.90 -12.11 1.17
CA LYS A 12 8.90 -11.52 2.05
C LYS A 12 9.36 -11.83 3.47
N SER A 13 10.27 -10.99 3.95
CA SER A 13 10.69 -10.99 5.33
C SER A 13 9.46 -10.78 6.20
N LYS A 14 9.39 -11.64 7.20
CA LYS A 14 8.48 -11.64 8.32
C LYS A 14 8.72 -10.35 9.11
N ASP A 15 8.03 -9.27 8.74
CA ASP A 15 7.95 -8.05 9.54
C ASP A 15 6.58 -8.03 10.21
N ASP A 16 6.55 -8.69 11.35
CA ASP A 16 5.42 -8.73 12.28
C ASP A 16 5.47 -7.44 13.10
N GLU A 17 5.27 -6.26 12.47
CA GLU A 17 4.82 -4.97 13.05
C GLU A 17 4.79 -3.82 11.99
N ASN A 18 5.46 -3.94 10.83
CA ASN A 18 5.28 -3.01 9.70
C ASN A 18 4.08 -3.45 8.86
N ILE A 19 2.93 -2.85 9.13
CA ILE A 19 1.80 -2.91 8.22
C ILE A 19 2.23 -2.28 6.88
N ASP A 20 2.56 -3.11 5.90
CA ASP A 20 2.89 -2.68 4.53
C ASP A 20 1.66 -2.06 3.86
N VAL A 21 1.43 -0.76 4.08
CA VAL A 21 0.34 0.00 3.47
C VAL A 21 0.42 -0.06 1.94
N GLU A 22 1.64 -0.08 1.38
CA GLU A 22 1.88 -0.23 -0.06
C GLU A 22 1.44 -1.61 -0.59
N ALA A 23 1.73 -2.69 0.13
CA ALA A 23 1.28 -4.02 -0.26
C ALA A 23 -0.24 -4.15 -0.09
N ALA A 24 -0.80 -3.59 0.97
CA ALA A 24 -2.24 -3.53 1.19
C ALA A 24 -2.95 -2.73 0.07
N ALA A 25 -2.33 -1.66 -0.43
CA ALA A 25 -2.84 -0.90 -1.58
C ALA A 25 -2.89 -1.76 -2.85
N LYS A 26 -1.80 -2.46 -3.16
CA LYS A 26 -1.70 -3.36 -4.32
C LYS A 26 -2.68 -4.53 -4.26
N SER A 27 -2.99 -5.01 -3.06
CA SER A 27 -3.94 -6.12 -2.84
C SER A 27 -5.37 -5.66 -2.53
N HIS A 28 -5.67 -4.36 -2.63
CA HIS A 28 -6.99 -3.80 -2.29
C HIS A 28 -7.44 -4.06 -0.83
N LEU A 29 -6.48 -4.31 0.06
CA LEU A 29 -6.67 -4.58 1.49
C LEU A 29 -6.59 -3.33 2.38
N LEU A 30 -6.42 -2.13 1.81
CA LEU A 30 -6.47 -0.86 2.57
C LEU A 30 -7.80 -0.70 3.33
N SER A 31 -8.89 -1.25 2.80
CA SER A 31 -10.19 -1.32 3.48
C SER A 31 -10.19 -2.20 4.73
N LYS A 32 -9.20 -3.07 4.92
CA LYS A 32 -9.00 -3.87 6.14
C LYS A 32 -8.12 -3.16 7.17
N LEU A 33 -7.36 -2.14 6.75
CA LEU A 33 -6.57 -1.32 7.66
C LEU A 33 -7.48 -0.34 8.43
N THR A 34 -6.99 0.10 9.59
CA THR A 34 -7.69 1.07 10.43
C THR A 34 -7.36 2.50 9.99
N ILE A 35 -8.28 3.44 10.23
CA ILE A 35 -8.07 4.87 9.92
C ILE A 35 -6.76 5.43 10.51
N PRO A 36 -6.35 5.14 11.76
CA PRO A 36 -5.08 5.65 12.27
C PRO A 36 -3.87 5.21 11.44
N ILE A 37 -3.84 3.97 10.92
CA ILE A 37 -2.76 3.47 10.06
C ILE A 37 -2.73 4.25 8.74
N LEU A 38 -3.89 4.41 8.10
CA LEU A 38 -4.00 5.15 6.83
C LEU A 38 -3.60 6.63 7.01
N LYS A 39 -3.99 7.25 8.13
CA LYS A 39 -3.60 8.63 8.47
C LYS A 39 -2.10 8.76 8.68
N ASP A 40 -1.48 7.83 9.39
CA ASP A 40 -0.05 7.89 9.66
C ASP A 40 0.75 7.76 8.36
N TYR A 41 0.37 6.84 7.48
CA TYR A 41 0.97 6.71 6.15
C TYR A 41 0.77 7.97 5.28
N CYS A 42 -0.44 8.54 5.26
CA CYS A 42 -0.67 9.82 4.56
C CYS A 42 0.19 10.94 5.16
N ARG A 43 0.42 10.97 6.48
CA ARG A 43 1.29 11.97 7.12
C ARG A 43 2.76 11.79 6.75
N ASP A 44 3.26 10.55 6.78
CA ASP A 44 4.63 10.20 6.40
C ASP A 44 4.92 10.57 4.93
N LYS A 45 4.05 10.14 4.02
CA LYS A 45 4.16 10.40 2.58
C LYS A 45 3.68 11.80 2.17
N LYS A 46 3.27 12.65 3.13
CA LYS A 46 2.70 13.99 2.92
C LYS A 46 1.54 14.01 1.91
N LEU A 47 0.72 12.96 1.92
CA LEU A 47 -0.50 12.87 1.12
C LEU A 47 -1.60 13.73 1.73
N LYS A 48 -2.18 14.57 0.89
CA LYS A 48 -3.42 15.27 1.22
C LYS A 48 -4.59 14.35 0.91
N ALA A 49 -5.17 13.76 1.95
CA ALA A 49 -6.53 13.24 1.83
C ALA A 49 -7.46 14.40 1.47
N SER A 50 -8.31 14.19 0.47
CA SER A 50 -9.35 15.12 0.04
C SER A 50 -10.45 15.33 1.09
N GLY A 51 -10.53 14.49 2.12
CA GLY A 51 -11.61 14.47 3.09
C GLY A 51 -11.29 13.74 4.40
N THR A 52 -12.33 13.50 5.21
CA THR A 52 -12.22 12.91 6.56
C THR A 52 -12.67 11.45 6.63
N LYS A 53 -13.14 10.89 5.52
CA LYS A 53 -13.64 9.52 5.45
C LYS A 53 -12.48 8.54 5.25
N LYS A 54 -12.65 7.32 5.78
CA LYS A 54 -11.69 6.22 5.55
C LYS A 54 -11.38 6.02 4.06
N GLN A 55 -12.43 5.98 3.23
CA GLN A 55 -12.32 5.84 1.78
C GLN A 55 -11.43 6.91 1.14
N ASP A 56 -11.47 8.13 1.67
CA ASP A 56 -10.69 9.25 1.14
C ASP A 56 -9.18 9.08 1.37
N PHE A 57 -8.80 8.56 2.55
CA PHE A 57 -7.42 8.17 2.81
C PHE A 57 -6.98 6.99 1.93
N ILE A 58 -7.87 6.00 1.72
CA ILE A 58 -7.61 4.86 0.85
C ILE A 58 -7.34 5.33 -0.58
N ASP A 59 -8.21 6.18 -1.11
CA ASP A 59 -8.11 6.75 -2.45
C ASP A 59 -6.83 7.58 -2.61
N ALA A 60 -6.50 8.46 -1.65
CA ALA A 60 -5.27 9.25 -1.68
C ALA A 60 -4.01 8.35 -1.74
N ILE A 61 -4.01 7.23 -0.99
CA ILE A 61 -2.93 6.25 -1.00
C ILE A 61 -2.87 5.51 -2.34
N GLN A 62 -4.01 5.04 -2.85
CA GLN A 62 -4.07 4.35 -4.14
C GLN A 62 -3.68 5.28 -5.29
N SER A 63 -4.15 6.52 -5.28
CA SER A 63 -3.83 7.56 -6.25
C SER A 63 -2.33 7.90 -6.23
N HIS A 64 -1.73 8.03 -5.05
CA HIS A 64 -0.27 8.21 -4.91
C HIS A 64 0.53 7.06 -5.51
N LEU A 65 0.05 5.83 -5.33
CA LEU A 65 0.70 4.61 -5.84
C LEU A 65 0.34 4.31 -7.30
N GLY A 66 -0.51 5.12 -7.95
CA GLY A 66 -0.97 4.89 -9.32
C GLY A 66 -1.91 3.69 -9.47
N LEU A 67 -2.58 3.28 -8.39
CA LEU A 67 -3.51 2.16 -8.31
C LEU A 67 -4.98 2.60 -8.34
N ALA A 68 -5.26 3.90 -8.27
CA ALA A 68 -6.62 4.43 -8.43
C ALA A 68 -7.08 4.22 -9.88
N GLN A 69 -8.12 3.41 -10.05
CA GLN A 69 -8.84 3.15 -11.31
C GLN A 69 -10.31 3.45 -11.08
#